data_AF-A0AAV5AY58-F1
#
_entry.id   AF-A0AAV5AY58-F1
#
_cell.length_a   1.000
_cell.length_b   1.000
_cell.length_c   1.000
_cell.angle_alpha   90.00
_cell.angle_beta   90.00
_cell.angle_gamma   90.00
#
_symmetry.space_group_name_H-M   'P 1'
#
loop_
_entity.id
_entity.type
_entity.pdbx_description
1 polymer ?
#
loop_
_entity_poly.entity_id
_entity_poly.type
_entity_poly.pdbx_seq_one_letter_code
_entity_poly.pdbx_strand_id
1 'polypeptide(L)' 'MLKKQDILSRTEGGLQVFQHYLQGNWRVGKNFKNPFYDDKNASCNIYKDKQGIYKMKDFGNDTFRGDCFFLVGYLY' A
#
# COMPACT_ATOMS: atom_id res chain seq x y z
N MET A 1 4.94 14.77 19.93
CA MET A 1 4.40 14.70 18.55
C MET A 1 4.79 13.35 17.98
N LEU A 2 3.81 12.56 17.53
CA LEU A 2 4.05 11.25 16.91
C LEU A 2 4.73 11.47 15.54
N LYS A 3 5.91 10.89 15.31
CA LYS A 3 6.60 11.05 14.02
C LYS A 3 6.19 9.93 13.07
N LYS A 4 6.23 10.21 11.76
CA LYS A 4 6.04 9.22 10.69
C LYS A 4 6.83 7.94 10.93
N GLN A 5 8.10 8.08 11.33
CA GLN A 5 9.00 6.95 11.55
C GLN A 5 8.59 6.06 12.74
N ASP A 6 7.98 6.65 13.78
CA ASP A 6 7.49 5.89 14.94
C ASP A 6 6.31 5.00 14.56
N ILE A 7 5.45 5.48 13.66
CA ILE A 7 4.31 4.71 13.14
C ILE A 7 4.83 3.61 12.22
N LEU A 8 5.73 3.93 11.30
CA LEU A 8 6.32 2.95 10.39
C LEU A 8 7.03 1.83 11.15
N SER A 9 7.81 2.15 12.19
CA SER A 9 8.52 1.14 12.97
C SER A 9 7.57 0.20 13.73
N ARG A 10 6.44 0.73 14.24
CA ARG A 10 5.42 -0.04 14.95
C ARG A 10 4.48 -0.85 14.04
N THR A 11 4.55 -0.64 12.72
CA THR A 11 3.64 -1.27 11.74
C THR A 11 4.40 -2.05 10.66
N GLU A 12 5.61 -2.52 10.98
CA GLU A 12 6.48 -3.27 10.06
C GLU A 12 6.75 -2.52 8.74
N GLY A 13 7.10 -1.24 8.83
CA GLY A 13 7.31 -0.39 7.67
C GLY A 13 6.02 -0.02 6.94
N GLY A 14 4.86 -0.11 7.60
CA GLY A 14 3.54 0.18 7.03
C GLY A 14 2.79 -1.04 6.48
N LEU A 15 3.39 -2.24 6.50
CA LEU A 15 2.74 -3.47 6.00
C LEU A 15 1.45 -3.78 6.74
N GLN A 16 1.46 -3.69 8.07
CA GLN A 16 0.27 -4.01 8.88
C GLN A 16 -0.89 -3.06 8.56
N VAL A 17 -0.59 -1.80 8.18
CA VAL A 17 -1.61 -0.82 7.77
C VAL A 17 -2.22 -1.23 6.42
N PHE A 18 -1.40 -1.64 5.45
CA PHE A 18 -1.91 -2.18 4.19
C PHE A 18 -2.78 -3.42 4.42
N GLN A 19 -2.37 -4.37 5.27
CA GLN A 19 -3.15 -5.57 5.57
C GLN A 19 -4.49 -5.26 6.24
N HIS A 20 -4.54 -4.24 7.08
CA HIS A 20 -5.76 -3.82 7.76
C HIS A 20 -6.79 -3.20 6.81
N TYR A 21 -6.34 -2.29 5.93
CA TYR A 21 -7.23 -1.50 5.07
C TYR A 21 -7.46 -2.10 3.68
N LEU A 22 -6.45 -2.74 3.08
CA LEU A 22 -6.59 -3.53 1.85
C LEU A 22 -6.89 -4.98 2.24
N GLN A 23 -8.15 -5.30 2.50
CA GLN A 23 -8.53 -6.68 2.78
C GLN A 23 -8.62 -7.48 1.47
N GLY A 24 -8.29 -8.77 1.53
CA GLY A 24 -8.38 -9.69 0.39
C GLY A 24 -7.14 -10.55 0.18
N ASN A 25 -7.17 -11.37 -0.88
CA ASN A 25 -6.10 -12.31 -1.22
C ASN A 25 -5.02 -11.66 -2.10
N TRP A 26 -4.26 -10.72 -1.54
CA TRP A 26 -3.04 -10.20 -2.18
C TRP A 26 -1.79 -10.67 -1.44
N ARG A 27 -0.63 -10.56 -2.10
CA ARG A 27 0.68 -10.92 -1.53
C ARG A 27 1.69 -9.85 -1.90
N VAL A 28 2.59 -9.53 -0.98
CA VAL A 28 3.69 -8.60 -1.24
C VAL A 28 4.47 -9.05 -2.48
N GLY A 29 4.75 -8.12 -3.39
CA GLY A 29 5.49 -8.35 -4.62
C GLY A 29 4.69 -9.02 -5.75
N LYS A 30 3.44 -9.44 -5.51
CA LYS A 30 2.56 -9.99 -6.55
C LYS A 30 1.48 -8.98 -6.94
N ASN A 31 1.24 -8.83 -8.24
CA ASN A 31 0.16 -7.98 -8.71
C ASN A 31 -1.21 -8.55 -8.32
N PHE A 32 -2.12 -7.65 -7.96
CA PHE A 32 -3.53 -7.91 -7.67
C PHE A 32 -4.38 -6.81 -8.33
N LYS A 33 -5.70 -7.01 -8.36
CA LYS A 33 -6.63 -6.00 -8.87
C LYS A 33 -6.78 -4.88 -7.87
N ASN A 34 -6.63 -3.63 -8.30
CA ASN A 34 -6.84 -2.50 -7.42
C ASN A 34 -8.32 -2.44 -6.96
N PRO A 35 -8.62 -2.44 -5.64
CA PRO A 35 -10.00 -2.39 -5.16
C PRO A 35 -10.66 -1.00 -5.27
N PHE A 36 -9.93 0.05 -5.67
CA PHE A 36 -10.42 1.43 -5.68
C PHE A 36 -11.02 1.89 -7.02
N TYR A 37 -11.00 1.03 -8.04
CA TYR A 37 -11.70 1.25 -9.31
C TYR A 37 -11.99 -0.10 -9.99
N ASP A 38 -12.69 -0.08 -11.12
CA ASP A 38 -12.89 -1.28 -11.95
C ASP A 38 -11.59 -1.68 -12.68
N ASP A 39 -10.69 -2.34 -11.94
CA ASP A 39 -9.42 -2.81 -12.47
C ASP A 39 -9.58 -4.11 -13.27
N LYS A 40 -9.48 -3.98 -14.60
CA LYS A 40 -9.66 -5.11 -15.53
C LYS A 40 -8.49 -6.08 -15.52
N ASN A 41 -7.29 -5.60 -15.21
CA ASN A 41 -6.04 -6.38 -15.23
C ASN A 41 -5.30 -6.19 -13.91
N ALA A 42 -4.83 -7.26 -13.27
CA ALA A 42 -4.08 -7.16 -12.02
C ALA A 42 -2.83 -6.26 -12.17
N SER A 43 -2.96 -5.02 -11.70
CA SER A 43 -2.01 -3.94 -11.99
C SER A 43 -1.49 -3.25 -10.72
N CYS A 44 -2.11 -3.49 -9.57
CA CYS A 44 -1.66 -2.98 -8.27
C CYS A 44 -0.71 -3.95 -7.57
N ASN A 45 0.30 -3.42 -6.87
CA ASN A 45 1.31 -4.19 -6.15
C ASN A 45 1.68 -3.49 -4.84
N ILE A 46 1.85 -4.27 -3.76
CA ILE A 46 2.47 -3.80 -2.52
C ILE A 46 3.90 -4.35 -2.49
N TYR A 47 4.91 -3.49 -2.41
CA TYR A 47 6.32 -3.88 -2.37
C TYR A 47 7.07 -3.13 -1.28
N LYS A 48 8.17 -3.72 -0.79
CA LYS A 48 9.07 -3.07 0.17
C LYS A 48 10.17 -2.35 -0.57
N ASP A 49 10.37 -1.07 -0.29
CA ASP A 49 11.44 -0.28 -0.91
C ASP A 49 12.80 -0.47 -0.20
N LYS A 50 13.85 0.19 -0.71
CA LYS A 50 15.21 0.11 -0.16
C LYS A 50 15.35 0.67 1.25
N GLN A 51 14.40 1.50 1.71
CA GLN A 51 14.37 2.06 3.06
C GLN A 51 13.60 1.17 4.03
N GLY A 52 13.07 0.05 3.54
CA GLY A 52 12.27 -0.88 4.33
C GLY A 52 10.81 -0.45 4.49
N ILE A 53 10.35 0.54 3.72
CA ILE A 53 8.98 1.05 3.77
C ILE A 53 8.15 0.35 2.70
N TYR A 54 6.98 -0.15 3.07
CA TYR A 54 6.04 -0.74 2.12
C TYR A 54 5.32 0.36 1.34
N LYS A 55 5.18 0.14 0.04
CA LYS A 55 4.55 1.06 -0.90
C LYS A 55 3.60 0.31 -1.80
N MET A 56 2.50 0.97 -2.11
CA MET A 56 1.56 0.63 -3.16
C MET A 56 2.02 1.29 -4.46
N LYS A 57 2.00 0.53 -5.54
CA LYS A 57 2.08 1.05 -6.90
C LYS A 57 1.11 0.33 -7.79
N ASP A 58 0.33 1.10 -8.51
CA ASP A 58 -0.52 0.63 -9.57
C ASP A 58 0.07 1.01 -10.93
N PHE A 59 0.22 0.00 -11.80
CA PHE A 59 0.73 0.16 -13.16
C PHE A 59 -0.37 0.51 -14.18
N GLY A 60 -1.64 0.27 -13.85
CA GLY A 60 -2.81 0.62 -14.65
C GLY A 60 -3.31 2.05 -14.37
N ASN A 61 -3.08 2.56 -13.17
CA ASN A 61 -3.41 3.95 -12.79
C ASN A 61 -2.37 4.54 -11.81
N ASP A 62 -1.43 5.33 -12.29
CA ASP A 62 -0.31 5.88 -11.47
C ASP A 62 -0.76 6.84 -10.35
N THR A 63 -2.03 7.26 -10.32
CA THR A 63 -2.62 7.99 -9.18
C THR A 63 -2.54 7.18 -7.90
N PHE A 64 -2.61 5.85 -8.00
CA PHE A 64 -2.60 4.91 -6.88
C PHE A 64 -1.17 4.49 -6.53
N ARG A 65 -0.39 5.45 -6.04
CA ARG A 65 1.03 5.24 -5.70
C ARG A 65 1.44 5.98 -4.43
N GLY A 66 1.91 5.24 -3.44
CA GLY A 66 2.36 5.83 -2.18
C GLY A 66 2.64 4.81 -1.08
N ASP A 67 2.99 5.29 0.10
CA ASP A 67 3.12 4.46 1.30
C ASP A 67 1.77 4.28 2.01
N CYS A 68 1.77 3.69 3.20
CA CYS A 68 0.54 3.45 3.95
C CYS A 68 -0.20 4.74 4.35
N PHE A 69 0.49 5.88 4.46
CA PHE A 69 -0.15 7.16 4.81
C PHE A 69 -0.93 7.71 3.62
N PHE A 70 -0.40 7.55 2.40
CA PHE A 70 -1.16 7.84 1.18
C PHE A 70 -2.45 7.03 1.13
N LEU A 71 -2.39 5.71 1.38
CA LEU A 71 -3.57 4.87 1.40
C LEU A 71 -4.61 5.37 2.40
N VAL A 72 -4.19 5.62 3.65
CA VAL A 72 -5.14 6.07 4.70
C VAL A 72 -5.71 7.45 4.36
N GLY A 73 -4.91 8.39 3.85
CA GLY A 73 -5.39 9.72 3.43
C GLY A 73 -6.19 9.71 2.12
N TYR A 74 -6.17 8.63 1.35
CA TYR A 74 -7.09 8.43 0.24
C TYR A 74 -8.46 7.91 0.71
N LEU A 75 -8.48 7.13 1.80
CA LEU A 75 -9.69 6.51 2.35
C LEU A 75 -10.54 7.48 3.20
N TYR A 76 -9.94 8.55 3.73
CA TYR A 76 -10.54 9.51 4.65
C TYR A 76 -10.13 10.94 4.31
#